data_AF-A0A8B6FYP5-F1
#
_entry.id   AF-A0A8B6FYP5-F1
#
_cell.length_a   1.000
_cell.length_b   1.000
_cell.length_c   1.000
_cell.angle_alpha   90.00
_cell.angle_beta   90.00
_cell.angle_gamma   90.00
#
_symmetry.space_group_name_H-M   'P 1'
#
loop_
_entity.id
_entity.type
_entity.pdbx_description
1 polymer ?
#
loop_
_entity_poly.entity_id
_entity_poly.type
_entity_poly.pdbx_seq_one_letter_code
_entity_poly.pdbx_strand_id
1 'polypeptide(L)'
;MGDVIKSVGEELWKEVENAYTDSGKITDEILSALSFVYQSSLLPALDLVDHRNVSHLTSPSGRSIYQVIGSSGTPYTCFTTSRYCSCPAFRYSVLMKDDH
;
A
#
# COMPACT_ATOMS: atom_id res chain seq x y z
N MET A 1 -10.09 -4.15 17.14
CA MET A 1 -10.55 -3.28 16.04
C MET A 1 -9.63 -3.34 14.81
N GLY A 2 -8.30 -3.31 14.96
CA GLY A 2 -7.38 -3.39 13.82
C GLY A 2 -7.41 -4.69 12.99
N ASP A 3 -7.92 -5.79 13.54
CA ASP A 3 -8.02 -7.07 12.82
C ASP A 3 -9.19 -7.12 11.83
N VAL A 4 -10.32 -6.51 12.20
CA VAL A 4 -11.51 -6.41 11.34
C VAL A 4 -11.20 -5.56 10.11
N ILE A 5 -10.52 -4.42 10.29
CA ILE A 5 -10.14 -3.54 9.17
C ILE A 5 -9.18 -4.25 8.20
N LYS A 6 -8.26 -5.08 8.70
CA LYS A 6 -7.39 -5.91 7.85
C LYS A 6 -8.19 -6.92 7.03
N SER A 7 -9.09 -7.66 7.69
CA SER A 7 -9.97 -8.62 7.01
C SER A 7 -10.82 -7.96 5.92
N VAL A 8 -11.40 -6.79 6.20
CA VAL A 8 -12.17 -6.03 5.21
C VAL A 8 -11.28 -5.59 4.05
N GLY A 9 -10.06 -5.12 4.33
CA GLY A 9 -9.10 -4.76 3.29
C GLY A 9 -8.73 -5.94 2.39
N GLU A 10 -8.44 -7.11 2.97
CA GLU A 10 -8.13 -8.34 2.22
C GLU A 10 -9.30 -8.78 1.34
N GLU A 11 -10.53 -8.67 1.83
CA GLU A 11 -11.73 -9.04 1.10
C GLU A 11 -12.02 -8.06 -0.05
N LEU A 12 -11.82 -6.76 0.16
CA LEU A 12 -11.91 -5.75 -0.90
C LEU A 12 -10.89 -5.99 -2.02
N TRP A 13 -9.65 -6.38 -1.69
CA TRP A 13 -8.67 -6.69 -2.74
C TRP A 13 -9.04 -7.91 -3.57
N LYS A 14 -9.71 -8.91 -2.99
CA LYS A 14 -10.27 -10.05 -3.75
C LYS A 14 -11.39 -9.58 -4.69
N GLU A 15 -12.23 -8.65 -4.23
CA GLU A 15 -13.29 -8.08 -5.07
C GLU A 15 -12.72 -7.28 -6.24
N VAL A 16 -11.64 -6.51 -6.01
CA VAL A 16 -10.88 -5.83 -7.07
C VAL A 16 -10.36 -6.83 -8.11
N GLU A 17 -9.73 -7.92 -7.66
CA GLU A 17 -9.20 -8.96 -8.53
C GLU A 17 -10.30 -9.61 -9.38
N ASN A 18 -11.43 -9.95 -8.76
CA ASN A 18 -12.57 -10.56 -9.45
C ASN A 18 -13.18 -9.60 -10.49
N ALA A 19 -13.49 -8.37 -10.10
CA ALA A 19 -14.09 -7.37 -10.99
C ALA A 19 -13.20 -7.07 -12.20
N TYR A 20 -11.89 -6.96 -11.97
CA TYR A 20 -10.93 -6.73 -13.05
C TYR A 20 -10.77 -7.95 -13.95
N THR A 21 -10.78 -9.17 -13.40
CA THR A 21 -10.71 -10.41 -14.20
C THR A 21 -11.94 -10.59 -15.09
N ASP A 22 -13.13 -10.28 -14.57
CA ASP A 22 -14.39 -10.49 -15.29
C ASP A 22 -14.68 -9.41 -16.34
N SER A 23 -14.40 -8.15 -16.02
CA SER A 23 -14.83 -7.00 -16.83
C SER A 23 -13.67 -6.16 -17.41
N GLY A 24 -12.43 -6.43 -16.99
CA GLY A 24 -11.25 -5.62 -17.32
C GLY A 24 -11.25 -4.24 -16.68
N LYS A 25 -12.14 -3.97 -15.73
CA LYS A 25 -12.35 -2.66 -15.11
C LYS A 25 -12.61 -2.80 -13.61
N ILE A 26 -12.27 -1.75 -12.88
CA ILE A 26 -12.63 -1.58 -11.47
C ILE A 26 -13.80 -0.59 -11.44
N THR A 27 -14.87 -0.91 -10.71
CA THR A 27 -16.07 -0.04 -10.64
C THR A 27 -15.90 1.08 -9.61
N ASP A 28 -16.70 2.14 -9.76
CA ASP A 28 -16.67 3.29 -8.85
C ASP A 28 -17.06 2.91 -7.41
N GLU A 29 -17.90 1.88 -7.24
CA GLU A 29 -18.28 1.35 -5.93
C GLU A 29 -17.08 0.72 -5.21
N ILE A 30 -16.28 -0.09 -5.93
CA ILE A 30 -15.07 -0.72 -5.39
C ILE A 30 -14.03 0.35 -5.06
N LEU A 31 -13.84 1.33 -5.95
CA LEU A 31 -12.93 2.46 -5.70
C LEU A 31 -13.37 3.28 -4.48
N SER A 32 -14.68 3.52 -4.33
CA SER A 32 -15.24 4.22 -3.18
C SER A 32 -14.99 3.44 -1.87
N ALA A 33 -15.19 2.12 -1.88
CA ALA A 33 -14.93 1.26 -0.72
C ALA A 33 -13.44 1.23 -0.34
N LEU A 34 -12.54 1.13 -1.32
CA LEU A 34 -11.10 1.25 -1.09
C LEU A 34 -10.74 2.62 -0.49
N SER A 35 -11.34 3.70 -1.00
CA SER A 35 -11.09 5.06 -0.50
C SER A 35 -11.53 5.22 0.95
N PHE A 36 -12.60 4.55 1.35
CA PHE A 36 -13.07 4.57 2.74
C PHE A 36 -12.10 3.87 3.69
N VAL A 37 -11.54 2.73 3.30
CA VAL A 37 -10.62 1.94 4.13
C VAL A 37 -9.22 2.55 4.20
N TYR A 38 -8.66 2.95 3.07
CA TYR A 38 -7.26 3.42 2.97
C TYR A 38 -7.13 4.95 3.00
N GLN A 39 -8.23 5.67 2.89
CA GLN A 39 -8.31 7.12 3.04
C GLN A 39 -7.28 7.86 2.17
N SER A 40 -6.61 8.86 2.73
CA SER A 40 -5.63 9.70 2.05
C SER A 40 -4.40 8.95 1.53
N SER A 41 -4.19 7.69 1.94
CA SER A 41 -3.06 6.89 1.47
C SER A 41 -3.33 6.12 0.18
N LEU A 42 -4.60 5.97 -0.24
CA LEU A 42 -4.96 5.16 -1.40
C LEU A 42 -4.40 5.71 -2.71
N LEU A 43 -4.76 6.95 -3.08
CA LEU A 43 -4.37 7.52 -4.37
C LEU A 43 -2.86 7.61 -4.53
N PRO A 44 -2.06 8.07 -3.54
CA PRO A 44 -0.60 8.03 -3.65
C PRO A 44 -0.04 6.61 -3.79
N ALA A 45 -0.67 5.61 -3.17
CA ALA A 45 -0.23 4.22 -3.29
C ALA A 45 -0.50 3.65 -4.70
N LEU A 46 -1.69 3.93 -5.26
CA LEU A 46 -2.04 3.53 -6.62
C LEU A 46 -1.15 4.23 -7.66
N ASP A 47 -0.89 5.52 -7.48
CA ASP A 47 -0.01 6.30 -8.36
C ASP A 47 1.40 5.69 -8.45
N LEU A 48 1.95 5.20 -7.34
CA LEU A 48 3.25 4.50 -7.32
C LEU A 48 3.23 3.20 -8.12
N VAL A 49 2.12 2.46 -8.09
CA VAL A 49 1.96 1.21 -8.85
C VAL A 49 1.80 1.51 -10.33
N ASP A 50 0.94 2.47 -10.68
CA ASP A 50 0.66 2.90 -12.05
C ASP A 50 1.93 3.38 -12.76
N HIS A 51 2.78 4.12 -12.05
CA HIS A 51 4.07 4.60 -12.55
C HIS A 51 5.21 3.57 -12.44
N ARG A 52 4.93 2.32 -12.02
CA ARG A 52 5.94 1.26 -11.85
C ARG A 52 7.09 1.63 -10.92
N ASN A 53 6.81 2.48 -9.92
CA ASN A 53 7.79 2.96 -8.96
C ASN A 53 8.02 2.00 -7.79
N VAL A 54 7.44 0.80 -7.82
CA VAL A 54 7.57 -0.23 -6.78
C VAL A 54 8.34 -1.43 -7.34
N SER A 55 9.41 -1.83 -6.66
CA SER A 55 10.24 -2.98 -7.00
C SER A 55 10.28 -3.98 -5.83
N HIS A 56 9.93 -5.23 -6.10
CA HIS A 56 10.05 -6.31 -5.12
C HIS A 56 11.46 -6.92 -5.20
N LEU A 57 12.23 -6.79 -4.12
CA LEU A 57 13.59 -7.32 -4.03
C LEU A 57 13.59 -8.54 -3.13
N THR A 58 14.11 -9.66 -3.65
CA THR A 58 14.25 -10.92 -2.92
C THR A 58 15.73 -11.27 -2.78
N SER A 59 16.07 -11.83 -1.62
CA SER A 59 17.42 -12.33 -1.36
C SER A 59 17.44 -13.86 -1.43
N PRO A 60 18.61 -14.48 -1.72
CA PRO A 60 18.77 -15.94 -1.66
C PRO A 60 18.43 -16.55 -0.29
N SER A 61 18.46 -15.73 0.78
CA SER A 61 18.06 -16.14 2.13
C SER A 61 16.55 -16.24 2.36
N GLY A 62 15.73 -15.93 1.36
CA GLY A 62 14.27 -15.90 1.46
C GLY A 62 13.69 -14.60 2.04
N ARG A 63 14.53 -13.65 2.48
CA ARG A 63 14.07 -12.31 2.88
C ARG A 63 13.67 -11.51 1.65
N SER A 64 12.59 -10.75 1.76
CA SER A 64 12.15 -9.81 0.74
C SER A 64 11.81 -8.43 1.32
N ILE A 65 11.96 -7.42 0.47
CA ILE A 65 11.61 -6.03 0.75
C ILE A 65 10.97 -5.42 -0.49
N TYR A 66 10.28 -4.29 -0.32
CA TYR A 66 9.85 -3.46 -1.44
C TYR A 66 10.68 -2.17 -1.45
N GLN A 67 11.34 -1.90 -2.56
CA GLN A 67 11.97 -0.61 -2.82
C GLN A 67 11.01 0.25 -3.62
N VAL A 68 10.82 1.50 -3.22
CA VAL A 68 9.85 2.40 -3.82
C VAL A 68 10.48 3.75 -4.13
N ILE A 69 10.24 4.27 -5.33
CA ILE A 69 10.71 5.58 -5.77
C ILE A 69 9.58 6.59 -5.59
N GLY A 70 9.72 7.48 -4.60
CA GLY A 70 8.75 8.54 -4.35
C GLY A 70 8.90 9.74 -5.28
N SER A 71 8.08 10.77 -5.06
CA SER A 71 8.11 12.03 -5.82
C SER A 71 9.44 12.79 -5.74
N SER A 72 10.23 12.60 -4.67
CA SER A 72 11.57 13.19 -4.54
C SER A 72 12.65 12.47 -5.34
N GLY A 73 12.32 11.34 -5.98
CA GLY A 73 13.28 10.46 -6.66
C GLY A 73 14.21 9.68 -5.72
N THR A 74 14.22 9.98 -4.42
CA THR A 74 15.01 9.23 -3.44
C THR A 74 14.27 7.93 -3.09
N PRO A 75 14.89 6.75 -3.27
CA PRO A 75 14.23 5.50 -2.97
C PRO A 75 14.05 5.31 -1.45
N TYR A 76 12.91 4.75 -1.06
CA TYR A 76 12.65 4.29 0.29
C TYR A 76 12.36 2.80 0.31
N THR A 77 12.59 2.18 1.47
CA THR A 77 12.44 0.74 1.66
C THR A 77 11.28 0.45 2.59
N CYS A 78 10.34 -0.34 2.09
CA CYS A 78 9.24 -0.93 2.85
C CYS A 78 9.63 -2.34 3.29
N PHE A 79 9.71 -2.52 4.61
CA PHE A 79 9.96 -3.80 5.27
C PHE A 79 8.63 -4.39 5.74
N THR A 80 8.12 -5.38 5.00
CA THR A 80 6.81 -6.00 5.27
C THR A 80 6.79 -6.73 6.61
N THR A 81 7.87 -7.42 6.97
CA THR A 81 7.97 -8.22 8.20
C THR A 81 7.91 -7.37 9.47
N SER A 82 8.53 -6.19 9.46
CA SER A 82 8.55 -5.26 10.60
C SER A 82 7.50 -4.15 10.50
N ARG A 83 6.69 -4.12 9.42
CA ARG A 83 5.74 -3.03 9.11
C ARG A 83 6.38 -1.64 9.19
N TYR A 84 7.62 -1.53 8.73
CA TYR A 84 8.39 -0.30 8.75
C TYR A 84 8.62 0.22 7.33
N CYS A 85 8.57 1.52 7.15
CA CYS A 85 8.97 2.17 5.91
C CYS A 85 9.94 3.31 6.20
N SER A 86 11.00 3.43 5.39
CA SER A 86 11.98 4.51 5.53
C SER A 86 11.54 5.84 4.91
N CYS A 87 10.29 5.95 4.44
CA CYS A 87 9.81 7.17 3.81
C CYS A 87 9.55 8.29 4.84
N PRO A 88 9.63 9.57 4.43
CA PRO A 88 9.33 10.70 5.31
C PRO A 88 7.92 10.62 5.92
N ALA A 89 6.91 10.18 5.16
CA ALA A 89 5.54 10.07 5.65
C ALA A 89 5.42 9.10 6.83
N PHE A 90 6.09 7.93 6.78
CA PHE A 90 6.09 6.99 7.90
C PHE A 90 6.85 7.55 9.10
N ARG A 91 8.01 8.18 8.86
CA ARG A 91 8.78 8.86 9.92
C ARG A 91 7.91 9.88 10.66
N TYR A 92 7.23 10.76 9.95
CA TYR A 92 6.45 11.82 10.60
C TYR A 92 5.13 11.30 11.18
N SER A 93 4.37 10.51 10.44
CA SER A 93 3.01 10.10 10.83
C SER A 93 2.95 8.92 11.79
N VAL A 94 3.99 8.08 11.85
CA VAL A 94 4.01 6.86 12.68
C VAL A 94 5.06 6.96 13.79
N LEU A 95 6.28 7.40 13.47
CA LEU A 95 7.36 7.42 14.47
C LEU A 95 7.38 8.70 15.31
N MET A 96 7.08 9.85 14.72
CA MET A 96 7.14 11.16 15.39
C MET A 96 5.78 11.65 15.87
N LYS A 97 4.68 11.03 15.44
CA LYS A 97 3.34 11.37 15.87
C LYS A 97 3.04 10.68 17.21
N ASP A 98 3.61 11.24 18.26
CA ASP A 98 3.24 10.99 19.65
C ASP A 98 2.23 12.10 20.05
N ASP A 99 1.01 12.02 19.51
CA ASP A 99 -0.11 12.84 19.97
C ASP A 99 -0.41 12.41 21.43
N HIS A 100 0.15 13.16 22.40
CA HIS A 100 -0.15 13.04 23.83
C HIS A 100 -1.55 13.57 24.14
#